data_AF-A0A0F9W8Q8-F1
#
_entry.id   AF-A0A0F9W8Q8-F1
#
_cell.length_a   1.000
_cell.length_b   1.000
_cell.length_c   1.000
_cell.angle_alpha   90.00
_cell.angle_beta   90.00
_cell.angle_gamma   90.00
#
_symmetry.space_group_name_H-M   'P 1'
#
loop_
_entity.id
_entity.type
_entity.pdbx_description
1 polymer ?
#
loop_
_entity_poly.entity_id
_entity_poly.type
_entity_poly.pdbx_seq_one_letter_code
_entity_poly.pdbx_strand_id
1 'polypeptide(L)'
;MAISIQVRGDRRLQQALGRNYKPSIRAASRAIIEQIRNELTPYPPATIANSPSNPTGRWYQRGFGPRWRGGGRKTSEQLNRSWGVRRVGATGYKLGSKASYSAFLHSRKRQVRWASRRGWVTDQTAIDKVVRSGAVQRLVRQSVVGAFKRGR
;
A
#
# COMPACT_ATOMS: atom_id res chain seq x y z
N MET A 1 0.06 9.22 -5.25
CA MET A 1 -1.07 8.27 -5.35
C MET A 1 -1.58 7.95 -3.95
N ALA A 2 -2.87 7.60 -3.80
CA ALA A 2 -3.38 7.18 -2.50
C ALA A 2 -4.53 6.17 -2.59
N ILE A 3 -4.56 5.22 -1.65
CA ILE A 3 -5.60 4.20 -1.47
C ILE A 3 -6.34 4.51 -0.16
N SER A 4 -7.67 4.40 -0.13
CA SER A 4 -8.46 4.59 1.10
C SER A 4 -9.42 3.43 1.34
N ILE A 5 -9.50 2.99 2.59
CA ILE A 5 -10.52 2.06 3.08
C ILE A 5 -11.46 2.83 4.00
N GLN A 6 -12.76 2.72 3.76
CA GLN A 6 -13.81 3.27 4.60
C GLN A 6 -15.00 2.31 4.62
N VAL A 7 -15.55 2.07 5.81
CA VAL A 7 -16.84 1.38 5.95
C VAL A 7 -17.96 2.40 5.78
N ARG A 8 -18.95 2.10 4.93
CA ARG A 8 -20.14 2.92 4.66
C ARG A 8 -21.40 2.11 4.94
N GLY A 9 -22.50 2.77 5.30
CA GLY A 9 -23.82 2.14 5.42
C GLY A 9 -23.95 1.17 6.59
N ASP A 10 -23.42 1.53 7.76
CA ASP A 10 -23.24 0.64 8.91
C ASP A 10 -24.42 0.59 9.90
N ARG A 11 -25.57 1.22 9.59
CA ARG A 11 -26.76 1.23 10.49
C ARG A 11 -27.23 -0.16 10.91
N ARG A 12 -27.33 -1.11 9.98
CA ARG A 12 -27.73 -2.50 10.29
C ARG A 12 -26.69 -3.22 11.14
N LEU A 13 -25.41 -2.95 10.90
CA LEU A 13 -24.31 -3.48 11.71
C LEU A 13 -24.34 -2.88 13.12
N GLN A 14 -24.63 -1.58 13.25
CA GLN A 14 -24.79 -0.91 14.54
C GLN A 14 -25.96 -1.47 15.34
N GLN A 15 -27.11 -1.68 14.68
CA GLN A 15 -28.29 -2.30 15.28
C GLN A 15 -28.02 -3.75 15.69
N ALA A 16 -27.40 -4.55 14.81
CA ALA A 16 -27.09 -5.95 15.06
C ALA A 16 -26.03 -6.16 16.15
N LEU A 17 -25.09 -5.22 16.30
CA LEU A 17 -24.02 -5.33 17.30
C LEU A 17 -24.40 -4.70 18.65
N GLY A 18 -25.46 -3.90 18.72
CA GLY A 18 -25.99 -3.28 19.95
C GLY A 18 -24.98 -2.42 20.75
N ARG A 19 -23.79 -2.18 20.20
CA ARG A 19 -22.61 -1.64 20.91
C ARG A 19 -21.72 -0.83 19.97
N ASN A 20 -20.80 -0.04 20.54
CA ASN A 20 -19.83 0.73 19.78
C ASN A 20 -18.76 -0.17 19.13
N TYR A 21 -19.03 -0.67 17.93
CA TYR A 21 -18.13 -1.53 17.14
C TYR A 21 -17.00 -0.75 16.44
N LYS A 22 -17.05 0.58 16.45
CA LYS A 22 -16.11 1.45 15.70
C LYS A 22 -14.64 1.19 16.07
N PRO A 23 -14.25 0.95 17.33
CA PRO A 23 -12.85 0.61 17.67
C PRO A 23 -12.38 -0.69 17.03
N SER A 24 -13.21 -1.73 17.03
CA SER A 24 -12.87 -3.03 16.43
C SER A 24 -12.73 -2.92 14.92
N ILE A 25 -13.69 -2.29 14.24
CA ILE A 25 -13.60 -2.07 12.79
C ILE A 25 -12.41 -1.19 12.44
N ARG A 26 -12.11 -0.16 13.24
CA ARG A 26 -10.91 0.66 13.06
C ARG A 26 -9.63 -0.17 13.13
N ALA A 27 -9.52 -1.09 14.10
CA ALA A 27 -8.38 -2.00 14.19
C ALA A 27 -8.28 -2.90 12.94
N ALA A 28 -9.41 -3.45 12.48
CA ALA A 28 -9.49 -4.23 11.25
C ALA A 28 -8.98 -3.44 10.04
N SER A 29 -9.52 -2.23 9.83
CA SER A 29 -9.14 -1.35 8.73
C SER A 29 -7.65 -1.00 8.74
N ARG A 30 -7.06 -0.79 9.93
CA ARG A 30 -5.62 -0.57 10.07
C ARG A 30 -4.82 -1.79 9.64
N ALA A 31 -5.22 -2.99 10.07
CA ALA A 31 -4.53 -4.21 9.69
C ALA A 31 -4.62 -4.46 8.17
N ILE A 32 -5.79 -4.24 7.57
CA ILE A 32 -5.99 -4.41 6.12
C ILE A 32 -5.12 -3.42 5.33
N ILE A 33 -5.09 -2.13 5.70
CA ILE A 33 -4.29 -1.14 4.95
C ILE A 33 -2.79 -1.41 5.05
N GLU A 34 -2.30 -1.94 6.17
CA GLU A 34 -0.89 -2.34 6.31
C GLU A 34 -0.57 -3.57 5.45
N GLN A 35 -1.48 -4.53 5.30
CA GLN A 35 -1.27 -5.63 4.36
C GLN A 35 -1.22 -5.15 2.91
N ILE A 36 -2.08 -4.20 2.53
CA ILE A 36 -2.01 -3.59 1.19
C ILE A 36 -0.67 -2.87 1.01
N ARG A 37 -0.17 -2.16 2.03
CA ARG A 37 1.16 -1.54 2.00
C ARG A 37 2.26 -2.59 1.79
N ASN A 38 2.19 -3.71 2.48
CA ASN A 38 3.20 -4.78 2.34
C ASN A 38 3.22 -5.39 0.94
N GLU A 39 2.07 -5.47 0.26
CA GLU A 39 2.00 -5.91 -1.15
C GLU A 39 2.47 -4.84 -2.13
N LEU A 40 2.19 -3.57 -1.83
CA LEU A 40 2.38 -2.47 -2.78
C LEU A 40 3.82 -1.91 -2.78
N THR A 41 4.44 -1.80 -1.59
CA THR A 41 5.68 -1.05 -1.38
C THR A 41 6.99 -1.74 -1.77
N PRO A 42 7.11 -3.09 -1.79
CA PRO A 42 8.35 -3.72 -2.22
C PRO A 42 8.73 -3.30 -3.64
N TYR A 43 10.02 -3.03 -3.84
CA TYR A 43 10.53 -2.87 -5.19
C TYR A 43 10.53 -4.23 -5.91
N PRO A 44 10.30 -4.27 -7.23
CA PRO A 44 10.48 -5.51 -7.99
C PRO A 44 11.94 -6.00 -7.94
N PRO A 45 12.24 -7.21 -8.43
CA PRO A 45 13.62 -7.70 -8.58
C PRO A 45 14.53 -6.68 -9.30
N ALA A 46 15.81 -6.70 -8.95
CA ALA A 46 16.79 -5.87 -9.65
C ALA A 46 16.90 -6.32 -11.11
N THR A 47 17.08 -5.36 -12.02
CA THR A 47 17.35 -5.62 -13.43
C THR A 47 18.62 -4.88 -13.85
N ILE A 48 19.10 -5.10 -15.08
CA ILE A 48 20.23 -4.37 -15.64
C ILE A 48 20.03 -2.85 -15.63
N ALA A 49 18.77 -2.37 -15.65
CA ALA A 49 18.45 -0.94 -15.52
C ALA A 49 18.82 -0.33 -14.16
N ASN A 50 19.00 -1.17 -13.13
CA ASN A 50 19.37 -0.77 -11.78
C ASN A 50 20.77 -1.23 -11.38
N SER A 51 21.57 -1.70 -12.34
CA SER A 51 22.88 -2.30 -12.08
C SER A 51 24.01 -1.47 -12.71
N PRO A 52 25.19 -1.36 -12.06
CA PRO A 52 26.39 -0.79 -12.67
C PRO A 52 26.84 -1.54 -13.93
N SER A 53 26.40 -2.79 -14.12
CA SER A 53 26.65 -3.58 -15.34
C SER A 53 25.83 -3.15 -16.54
N ASN A 54 25.07 -2.05 -16.45
CA ASN A 54 24.32 -1.53 -17.60
C ASN A 54 25.27 -1.18 -18.76
N PRO A 55 25.04 -1.69 -19.99
CA PRO A 55 25.92 -1.45 -21.14
C PRO A 55 26.08 0.02 -21.49
N THR A 56 25.08 0.86 -21.18
CA THR A 56 25.14 2.31 -21.38
C THR A 56 26.07 3.02 -20.39
N GLY A 57 26.60 2.31 -19.40
CA GLY A 57 27.38 2.87 -18.30
C GLY A 57 26.56 3.73 -17.33
N ARG A 58 25.22 3.77 -17.48
CA ARG A 58 24.27 4.56 -16.67
C ARG A 58 23.21 3.65 -16.08
N TRP A 59 22.85 3.85 -14.82
CA TRP A 59 21.79 3.07 -14.14
C TRP A 59 21.04 3.89 -13.11
N TYR A 60 19.85 3.45 -12.72
CA TYR A 60 19.12 4.04 -11.60
C TYR A 60 19.37 3.24 -10.31
N GLN A 61 20.04 3.82 -9.33
CA GLN A 61 20.23 3.22 -8.02
C GLN A 61 19.08 3.61 -7.08
N ARG A 62 18.37 2.60 -6.59
CA ARG A 62 17.24 2.78 -5.66
C ARG A 62 17.72 3.52 -4.40
N GLY A 63 16.99 4.55 -3.97
CA GLY A 63 17.36 5.35 -2.80
C GLY A 63 18.47 6.39 -3.03
N PHE A 64 19.11 6.39 -4.20
CA PHE A 64 20.12 7.38 -4.58
C PHE A 64 19.63 8.22 -5.77
N GLY A 65 19.36 7.58 -6.92
CA GLY A 65 19.00 8.25 -8.17
C GLY A 65 19.83 7.75 -9.36
N PRO A 66 19.92 8.53 -10.44
CA PRO A 66 20.78 8.22 -11.58
C PRO A 66 22.26 8.12 -11.18
N ARG A 67 22.92 7.08 -11.65
CA ARG A 67 24.34 6.77 -11.45
C ARG A 67 25.00 6.51 -12.80
N TRP A 68 26.29 6.77 -12.88
CA TRP A 68 27.14 6.44 -14.03
C TRP A 68 28.54 6.08 -13.56
N ARG A 69 29.39 5.56 -14.47
CA ARG A 69 30.79 5.26 -14.16
C ARG A 69 31.49 6.52 -13.64
N GLY A 70 31.95 6.49 -12.40
CA GLY A 70 32.62 7.61 -11.75
C GLY A 70 31.70 8.69 -11.14
N GLY A 71 30.37 8.52 -11.12
CA GLY A 71 29.50 9.58 -10.56
C GLY A 71 28.03 9.21 -10.32
N GLY A 72 27.25 10.20 -9.91
CA GLY A 72 25.82 10.06 -9.67
C GLY A 72 25.15 11.36 -9.21
N ARG A 73 23.82 11.43 -9.35
CA ARG A 73 22.99 12.48 -8.75
C ARG A 73 22.07 11.89 -7.69
N LYS A 74 22.11 12.43 -6.48
CA LYS A 74 21.27 12.01 -5.35
C LYS A 74 19.87 12.65 -5.45
N THR A 75 19.09 12.25 -6.45
CA THR A 75 17.76 12.82 -6.75
C THR A 75 16.60 11.87 -6.43
N SER A 76 16.86 10.66 -5.91
CA SER A 76 15.78 9.75 -5.54
C SER A 76 15.03 10.30 -4.32
N GLU A 77 13.72 10.51 -4.46
CA GLU A 77 12.82 10.86 -3.36
C GLU A 77 12.62 9.73 -2.32
N GLN A 78 13.45 8.68 -2.34
CA GLN A 78 13.41 7.55 -1.42
C GLN A 78 12.00 6.92 -1.30
N LEU A 79 11.41 6.49 -2.43
CA LEU A 79 10.02 5.99 -2.52
C LEU A 79 9.59 5.10 -1.35
N ASN A 80 10.38 4.09 -0.97
CA ASN A 80 10.04 3.18 0.14
C ASN A 80 9.83 3.90 1.48
N ARG A 81 10.57 4.96 1.76
CA ARG A 81 10.44 5.77 2.98
C ARG A 81 9.32 6.81 2.89
N SER A 82 8.80 7.05 1.69
CA SER A 82 7.79 8.07 1.45
C SER A 82 6.35 7.60 1.72
N TRP A 83 6.14 6.30 1.96
CA TRP A 83 4.82 5.71 2.24
C TRP A 83 4.38 5.97 3.68
N GLY A 84 3.13 6.41 3.84
CA GLY A 84 2.50 6.62 5.13
C GLY A 84 1.03 6.20 5.14
N VAL A 85 0.58 5.74 6.30
CA VAL A 85 -0.81 5.39 6.59
C VAL A 85 -1.39 6.43 7.53
N ARG A 86 -2.51 7.06 7.16
CA ARG A 86 -3.22 8.02 8.00
C ARG A 86 -4.67 7.63 8.22
N ARG A 87 -5.22 7.94 9.38
CA ARG A 87 -6.64 7.74 9.66
C ARG A 87 -7.49 8.69 8.82
N VAL A 88 -8.65 8.21 8.37
CA VAL A 88 -9.70 9.02 7.73
C VAL A 88 -11.06 8.64 8.31
N GLY A 89 -11.73 9.61 8.94
CA GLY A 89 -13.02 9.39 9.60
C GLY A 89 -12.98 8.42 10.78
N ALA A 90 -14.13 7.86 11.12
CA ALA A 90 -14.30 7.04 12.32
C ALA A 90 -13.58 5.68 12.23
N THR A 91 -13.64 5.04 11.07
CA THR A 91 -13.25 3.63 10.84
C THR A 91 -12.24 3.42 9.72
N GLY A 92 -11.89 4.48 8.98
CA GLY A 92 -11.11 4.37 7.75
C GLY A 92 -9.63 4.73 7.88
N TYR A 93 -8.85 4.28 6.91
CA TYR A 93 -7.44 4.61 6.74
C TYR A 93 -7.11 4.89 5.27
N LYS A 94 -6.11 5.74 5.06
CA LYS A 94 -5.58 6.11 3.75
C LYS A 94 -4.08 5.82 3.71
N LEU A 95 -3.64 5.03 2.74
CA LEU A 95 -2.24 4.82 2.38
C LEU A 95 -1.87 5.81 1.27
N GLY A 96 -0.73 6.49 1.40
CA GLY A 96 -0.23 7.39 0.37
C GLY A 96 1.29 7.49 0.38
N SER A 97 1.85 7.99 -0.72
CA SER A 97 3.29 8.22 -0.89
C SER A 97 3.56 9.70 -1.13
N LYS A 98 4.60 10.25 -0.50
CA LYS A 98 5.10 11.61 -0.76
C LYS A 98 5.95 11.72 -2.02
N ALA A 99 6.51 10.61 -2.53
CA ALA A 99 7.25 10.63 -3.79
C ALA A 99 6.33 11.03 -4.95
N SER A 100 6.69 12.10 -5.66
CA SER A 100 5.93 12.70 -6.75
C SER A 100 5.68 11.71 -7.89
N TYR A 101 6.67 10.84 -8.17
CA TYR A 101 6.58 9.84 -9.24
C TYR A 101 5.83 8.56 -8.86
N SER A 102 5.41 8.39 -7.59
CA SER A 102 4.76 7.16 -7.10
C SER A 102 3.54 6.73 -7.91
N ALA A 103 2.76 7.69 -8.44
CA ALA A 103 1.58 7.40 -9.25
C ALA A 103 1.93 6.69 -10.57
N PHE A 104 3.06 7.05 -11.18
CA PHE A 104 3.51 6.44 -12.43
C PHE A 104 4.06 5.02 -12.23
N LEU A 105 4.34 4.63 -10.98
CA LEU A 105 4.81 3.28 -10.65
C LEU A 105 3.69 2.38 -10.15
N HIS A 106 2.77 2.92 -9.35
CA HIS A 106 1.84 2.11 -8.58
C HIS A 106 0.36 2.41 -8.87
N SER A 107 -0.01 3.41 -9.66
CA SER A 107 -1.43 3.61 -9.97
C SER A 107 -1.85 2.80 -11.19
N ARG A 108 -2.88 1.96 -11.08
CA ARG A 108 -3.40 1.21 -12.24
C ARG A 108 -3.76 2.10 -13.42
N LYS A 109 -4.24 3.33 -13.16
CA LYS A 109 -4.64 4.31 -14.20
C LYS A 109 -3.48 5.06 -14.83
N ARG A 110 -2.35 5.21 -14.13
CA ARG A 110 -1.24 6.09 -14.54
C ARG A 110 0.09 5.35 -14.67
N GLN A 111 0.13 4.04 -14.43
CA GLN A 111 1.35 3.26 -14.44
C GLN A 111 1.97 3.30 -15.85
N VAL A 112 3.22 3.72 -15.92
CA VAL A 112 3.95 3.75 -17.18
C VAL A 112 4.32 2.34 -17.62
N ARG A 113 4.33 2.09 -18.94
CA ARG A 113 4.52 0.75 -19.53
C ARG A 113 5.79 0.05 -19.04
N TRP A 114 6.89 0.77 -18.86
CA TRP A 114 8.14 0.17 -18.38
C TRP A 114 8.06 -0.27 -16.91
N ALA A 115 7.26 0.39 -16.07
CA ALA A 115 7.11 0.02 -14.67
C ALA A 115 6.35 -1.31 -14.58
N SER A 116 5.26 -1.44 -15.33
CA SER A 116 4.52 -2.70 -15.47
C SER A 116 5.42 -3.85 -15.93
N ARG A 117 6.18 -3.66 -17.02
CA ARG A 117 7.12 -4.65 -17.57
C ARG A 117 8.20 -5.10 -16.58
N ARG A 118 8.57 -4.23 -15.64
CA ARG A 118 9.58 -4.51 -14.62
C ARG A 118 8.98 -5.04 -13.32
N GLY A 119 7.69 -5.39 -13.29
CA GLY A 119 7.06 -6.04 -12.15
C GLY A 119 6.60 -5.09 -11.03
N TRP A 120 6.46 -3.79 -11.30
CA TRP A 120 5.89 -2.87 -10.31
C TRP A 120 4.42 -3.18 -10.06
N VAL A 121 4.06 -3.37 -8.79
CA VAL A 121 2.70 -3.69 -8.37
C VAL A 121 1.82 -2.43 -8.34
N THR A 122 0.62 -2.51 -8.90
CA THR A 122 -0.36 -1.42 -8.83
C THR A 122 -1.20 -1.45 -7.56
N ASP A 123 -1.83 -0.33 -7.20
CA ASP A 123 -2.86 -0.23 -6.16
C ASP A 123 -3.90 -1.34 -6.29
N GLN A 124 -4.49 -1.47 -7.48
CA GLN A 124 -5.51 -2.47 -7.74
C GLN A 124 -4.98 -3.88 -7.52
N THR A 125 -3.80 -4.20 -8.06
CA THR A 125 -3.17 -5.52 -7.87
C THR A 125 -2.92 -5.83 -6.39
N ALA A 126 -2.41 -4.86 -5.62
CA ALA A 126 -2.15 -5.03 -4.19
C ALA A 126 -3.46 -5.27 -3.41
N ILE A 127 -4.51 -4.49 -3.71
CA ILE A 127 -5.84 -4.67 -3.12
C ILE A 127 -6.39 -6.06 -3.45
N ASP A 128 -6.36 -6.47 -4.72
CA ASP A 128 -6.89 -7.75 -5.16
C ASP A 128 -6.19 -8.93 -4.48
N LYS A 129 -4.87 -8.87 -4.30
CA LYS A 129 -4.12 -9.91 -3.59
C LYS A 129 -4.57 -10.04 -2.13
N VAL A 130 -4.74 -8.92 -1.44
CA VAL A 130 -5.19 -8.90 -0.03
C VAL A 130 -6.64 -9.40 0.10
N VAL A 131 -7.49 -9.10 -0.88
CA VAL A 131 -8.86 -9.63 -0.92
C VAL A 131 -8.87 -11.13 -1.19
N ARG A 132 -8.12 -11.60 -2.20
CA ARG A 132 -8.05 -13.02 -2.59
C ARG A 132 -7.41 -13.90 -1.52
N SER A 133 -6.52 -13.36 -0.69
CA SER A 133 -5.92 -14.11 0.42
C SER A 133 -6.90 -14.40 1.57
N GLY A 134 -8.13 -13.88 1.50
CA GLY A 134 -9.13 -14.02 2.56
C GLY A 134 -8.85 -13.16 3.80
N ALA A 135 -7.79 -12.33 3.78
CA ALA A 135 -7.38 -11.57 4.94
C ALA A 135 -8.42 -10.52 5.35
N VAL A 136 -9.11 -9.90 4.38
CA VAL A 136 -10.18 -8.93 4.64
C VAL A 136 -11.30 -9.59 5.44
N GLN A 137 -11.82 -10.72 4.96
CA GLN A 137 -12.91 -11.46 5.60
C GLN A 137 -12.50 -11.93 7.00
N ARG A 138 -11.29 -12.48 7.14
CA ARG A 138 -10.74 -12.93 8.42
C ARG A 138 -10.64 -11.79 9.43
N LEU A 139 -10.04 -10.66 9.06
CA LEU A 139 -9.82 -9.52 9.95
C LEU A 139 -11.14 -8.86 10.37
N VAL A 140 -12.09 -8.73 9.44
CA VAL A 140 -13.43 -8.22 9.74
C VAL A 140 -14.16 -9.16 10.71
N ARG A 141 -14.16 -10.48 10.43
CA ARG A 141 -14.79 -11.49 11.29
C ARG A 141 -14.19 -11.47 12.71
N GLN A 142 -12.86 -11.51 12.82
CA GLN A 142 -12.16 -11.44 14.11
C GLN A 142 -12.50 -10.16 14.88
N SER A 143 -12.65 -9.05 14.19
CA SER A 143 -12.98 -7.76 14.80
C SER A 143 -14.41 -7.73 15.33
N VAL A 144 -15.36 -8.29 14.57
CA VAL A 144 -16.76 -8.44 15.01
C VAL A 144 -16.84 -9.38 16.21
N VAL A 145 -16.27 -10.58 16.12
CA VAL A 145 -16.27 -11.56 17.24
C VAL A 145 -15.58 -11.00 18.48
N GLY A 146 -14.44 -10.32 18.32
CA GLY A 146 -13.72 -9.69 19.43
C GLY A 146 -14.52 -8.56 20.09
N ALA A 147 -15.37 -7.85 19.33
CA ALA A 147 -16.28 -6.84 19.91
C ALA A 147 -17.31 -7.48 20.86
N PHE A 148 -17.78 -8.69 20.55
CA PHE A 148 -18.71 -9.43 21.43
C PHE A 148 -18.03 -9.94 22.70
N LYS A 149 -16.80 -10.49 22.59
CA LYS A 149 -16.09 -11.07 23.74
C LYS A 149 -15.65 -10.05 24.79
N ARG A 150 -15.30 -8.82 24.39
CA ARG A 150 -14.79 -7.76 25.30
C ARG A 150 -15.87 -7.02 26.10
N GLY A 151 -17.15 -7.34 25.90
CA GLY A 151 -18.26 -6.78 26.68
C GLY A 151 -19.02 -7.83 27.47
N ARG A 152 -18.32 -8.91 27.85
CA ARG A 152 -18.61 -9.75 29.02
C ARG A 152 -17.56 -9.41 30.06
#